data_AF-A0A545SL49-F1
#
_entry.id   AF-A0A545SL49-F1
#
_cell.length_a   1.000
_cell.length_b   1.000
_cell.length_c   1.000
_cell.angle_alpha   90.00
_cell.angle_beta   90.00
_cell.angle_gamma   90.00
#
_symmetry.space_group_name_H-M   'P 1'
#
loop_
_entity.id
_entity.type
_entity.pdbx_description
1 polymer ?
#
loop_
_entity_poly.entity_id
_entity_poly.type
_entity_poly.pdbx_seq_one_letter_code
_entity_poly.pdbx_strand_id
1 'polypeptide(L)'
;IDVLTDLFILRGAPSFIRSDNGPEFVAQAVRDWIAAVGAKTAYIEPGSPWENGYCESLNGRFRDELLNGEIFYNLREAQILIEQWRRHYNKKRPHSALGYRPPAPETIIPM
;
A
#
# COMPACT_ATOMS: atom_id res chain seq x y z
N ILE A 1 -2.13 -3.69 13.73
CA ILE A 1 -2.45 -2.35 14.30
C ILE A 1 -1.23 -1.43 14.19
N ASP A 2 -0.06 -1.86 14.64
CA ASP A 2 1.19 -1.06 14.60
C ASP A 2 1.49 -0.50 13.20
N VAL A 3 1.44 -1.34 12.16
CA VAL A 3 1.66 -0.90 10.77
C VAL A 3 0.67 0.20 10.34
N LEU A 4 -0.60 0.10 10.72
CA LEU A 4 -1.60 1.13 10.41
C LEU A 4 -1.34 2.41 11.22
N THR A 5 -0.90 2.26 12.47
CA THR A 5 -0.53 3.38 13.35
C THR A 5 0.59 4.20 12.73
N ASP A 6 1.69 3.54 12.33
CA ASP A 6 2.83 4.19 11.69
C ASP A 6 2.42 4.91 10.40
N LEU A 7 1.58 4.26 9.59
CA LEU A 7 1.06 4.87 8.36
C LEU A 7 0.20 6.10 8.63
N PHE A 8 -0.65 6.05 9.65
CA PHE A 8 -1.53 7.17 10.02
C PHE A 8 -0.73 8.34 10.59
N ILE A 9 0.33 8.07 11.35
CA ILE A 9 1.26 9.10 11.82
C ILE A 9 1.97 9.76 10.62
N LEU A 10 2.44 8.95 9.66
CA LEU A 10 3.22 9.46 8.52
C LEU A 10 2.36 10.19 7.47
N ARG A 11 1.10 9.77 7.28
CA ARG A 11 0.25 10.21 6.16
C ARG A 11 -1.01 10.98 6.58
N GLY A 12 -1.30 11.02 7.88
CA GLY A 12 -2.58 11.43 8.42
C GLY A 12 -3.59 10.28 8.43
N ALA A 13 -4.56 10.37 9.34
CA ALA A 13 -5.67 9.42 9.39
C ALA A 13 -6.62 9.64 8.20
N PRO A 14 -6.92 8.62 7.39
CA PRO A 14 -7.88 8.72 6.30
C PRO A 14 -9.32 8.68 6.83
N SER A 15 -10.26 9.22 6.06
CA SER A 15 -11.69 9.09 6.37
C SER A 15 -12.17 7.64 6.29
N PHE A 16 -11.61 6.86 5.35
CA PHE A 16 -11.96 5.45 5.14
C PHE A 16 -10.71 4.59 4.85
N ILE A 17 -10.67 3.38 5.40
CA ILE A 17 -9.78 2.30 4.96
C ILE A 17 -10.62 1.33 4.13
N ARG A 18 -10.26 1.16 2.86
CA ARG A 18 -10.84 0.11 2.01
C ARG A 18 -10.06 -1.19 2.19
N SER A 19 -10.75 -2.31 2.38
CA SER A 19 -10.13 -3.63 2.54
C SER A 19 -11.03 -4.73 1.99
N ASP A 20 -10.46 -5.90 1.72
CA ASP A 20 -11.23 -7.12 1.61
C ASP A 20 -11.77 -7.59 2.98
N ASN A 21 -12.49 -8.71 2.95
CA ASN A 21 -13.04 -9.35 4.14
C ASN A 21 -12.03 -10.30 4.83
N GLY A 22 -10.73 -10.04 4.69
CA GLY A 22 -9.67 -10.82 5.32
C GLY A 22 -9.78 -10.80 6.85
N PRO A 23 -9.43 -11.91 7.54
CA PRO A 23 -9.58 -12.07 8.98
C PRO A 23 -8.88 -10.96 9.78
N GLU A 24 -7.78 -10.42 9.28
CA GLU A 24 -7.01 -9.35 9.90
C GLU A 24 -7.79 -8.03 9.96
N PHE A 25 -8.56 -7.70 8.93
CA PHE A 25 -9.31 -6.44 8.87
C PHE A 25 -10.70 -6.55 9.50
N VAL A 26 -11.33 -7.74 9.48
CA VAL A 26 -12.62 -7.96 10.16
C VAL A 26 -12.45 -8.19 11.66
N ALA A 27 -11.23 -8.45 12.15
CA ALA A 27 -10.93 -8.62 13.56
C ALA A 27 -11.43 -7.43 14.39
N GLN A 28 -12.15 -7.73 15.48
CA GLN A 28 -12.79 -6.71 16.32
C GLN A 28 -11.78 -5.68 16.84
N ALA A 29 -10.60 -6.12 17.30
CA ALA A 29 -9.55 -5.24 17.79
C ALA A 29 -9.08 -4.22 16.74
N VAL A 30 -8.98 -4.62 15.46
CA VAL A 30 -8.59 -3.72 14.37
C VAL A 30 -9.70 -2.74 14.07
N ARG A 31 -10.95 -3.19 14.02
CA ARG A 31 -12.13 -2.34 13.80
C ARG A 31 -12.30 -1.29 14.90
N ASP A 32 -12.16 -1.70 16.16
CA ASP A 32 -12.25 -0.81 17.33
C ASP A 32 -11.15 0.24 17.27
N TRP A 33 -9.92 -0.16 16.94
CA TRP A 33 -8.81 0.76 16.79
C TRP A 33 -9.04 1.77 15.65
N ILE A 34 -9.49 1.31 14.47
CA ILE A 34 -9.80 2.18 13.31
C ILE A 34 -10.87 3.21 13.68
N ALA A 35 -11.92 2.78 14.37
CA ALA A 35 -12.98 3.67 14.83
C ALA A 35 -12.48 4.68 15.88
N ALA A 36 -11.63 4.25 16.82
CA ALA A 36 -11.07 5.10 17.86
C ALA A 36 -10.18 6.23 17.30
N VAL A 37 -9.49 6.00 16.19
CA VAL A 37 -8.68 7.02 15.50
C VAL A 37 -9.51 7.88 14.52
N GLY A 38 -10.83 7.73 14.48
CA GLY A 38 -11.75 8.55 13.68
C GLY A 38 -11.88 8.12 12.22
N ALA A 39 -11.28 7.00 11.83
CA ALA A 39 -11.41 6.43 10.49
C ALA A 39 -12.59 5.42 10.43
N LYS A 40 -13.03 5.08 9.22
CA LYS A 40 -14.10 4.08 8.99
C LYS A 40 -13.60 2.96 8.09
N THR A 41 -14.16 1.76 8.20
CA THR A 41 -13.85 0.65 7.28
C THR A 41 -14.85 0.62 6.12
N ALA A 42 -14.34 0.45 4.90
CA ALA A 42 -15.13 0.22 3.70
C ALA A 42 -14.74 -1.15 3.11
N TYR A 43 -15.46 -2.20 3.48
CA TYR A 43 -15.20 -3.53 2.94
C TYR A 43 -15.66 -3.63 1.49
N ILE A 44 -14.96 -4.42 0.69
CA ILE A 44 -15.47 -4.84 -0.62
C ILE A 44 -16.67 -5.77 -0.43
N GLU A 45 -17.59 -5.74 -1.38
CA GLU A 45 -18.74 -6.62 -1.40
C GLU A 45 -18.31 -8.09 -1.56
N PRO A 46 -18.90 -9.03 -0.78
CA PRO A 46 -18.63 -10.45 -0.95
C PRO A 46 -18.85 -10.91 -2.40
N GLY A 47 -17.90 -11.66 -2.94
CA GLY A 47 -17.96 -12.12 -4.33
C GLY A 47 -17.60 -11.06 -5.38
N SER A 48 -17.09 -9.88 -4.96
CA SER A 48 -16.75 -8.78 -5.85
C SER A 48 -15.25 -8.47 -5.91
N PRO A 49 -14.38 -9.39 -6.39
CA PRO A 49 -12.92 -9.18 -6.39
C PRO A 49 -12.46 -7.98 -7.22
N TRP A 50 -13.21 -7.59 -8.26
CA TRP A 50 -12.90 -6.42 -9.10
C TRP A 50 -12.83 -5.11 -8.30
N GLU A 51 -13.48 -5.06 -7.14
CA GLU A 51 -13.44 -3.94 -6.21
C GLU A 51 -12.08 -3.74 -5.52
N ASN A 52 -11.20 -4.73 -5.58
CA ASN A 52 -9.84 -4.72 -5.04
C ASN A 52 -8.77 -4.59 -6.14
N GLY A 53 -9.17 -4.26 -7.38
CA GLY A 53 -8.28 -4.27 -8.54
C GLY A 53 -7.03 -3.39 -8.42
N TYR A 54 -7.07 -2.32 -7.61
CA TYR A 54 -5.89 -1.50 -7.33
C TYR A 54 -4.80 -2.27 -6.56
N CYS A 55 -5.19 -2.92 -5.45
CA CYS A 55 -4.27 -3.72 -4.64
C CYS A 55 -3.77 -4.94 -5.42
N GLU A 56 -4.66 -5.59 -6.19
CA GLU A 56 -4.28 -6.73 -7.04
C GLU A 56 -3.28 -6.31 -8.13
N SER A 57 -3.52 -5.19 -8.81
CA SER A 57 -2.60 -4.68 -9.83
C SER A 57 -1.24 -4.31 -9.24
N LEU A 58 -1.21 -3.69 -8.05
CA LEU A 58 0.02 -3.38 -7.33
C LEU A 58 0.78 -4.65 -6.95
N ASN A 59 0.10 -5.65 -6.38
CA ASN A 59 0.70 -6.92 -5.98
C ASN A 59 1.22 -7.72 -7.19
N GLY A 60 0.48 -7.71 -8.31
CA GLY A 60 0.94 -8.32 -9.57
C GLY A 60 2.23 -7.69 -10.06
N ARG A 61 2.29 -6.37 -10.17
CA ARG A 61 3.52 -5.65 -10.58
C ARG A 61 4.68 -5.90 -9.63
N PHE A 62 4.43 -5.87 -8.33
CA PHE A 62 5.45 -6.14 -7.33
C PHE A 62 6.04 -7.55 -7.48
N ARG A 63 5.18 -8.53 -7.74
CA ARG A 63 5.60 -9.90 -7.99
C ARG A 63 6.41 -10.02 -9.28
N ASP A 64 5.89 -9.51 -10.38
CA ASP A 64 6.50 -9.68 -11.71
C ASP A 64 7.83 -8.92 -11.84
N GLU A 65 7.95 -7.75 -11.21
CA GLU A 65 9.11 -6.88 -11.37
C GLU A 65 10.18 -7.06 -10.30
N LEU A 66 9.85 -7.63 -9.14
CA LEU A 66 10.79 -7.84 -8.05
C LEU A 66 10.81 -9.28 -7.58
N LEU A 67 9.70 -9.79 -7.04
CA LEU A 67 9.75 -11.08 -6.31
C LEU A 67 10.11 -12.28 -7.20
N ASN A 68 9.69 -12.26 -8.47
CA ASN A 68 10.02 -13.30 -9.44
C ASN A 68 11.38 -13.07 -10.13
N GLY A 69 11.91 -11.84 -10.08
CA GLY A 69 13.15 -11.46 -10.75
C GLY A 69 14.39 -11.55 -9.87
N GLU A 70 14.22 -11.61 -8.55
CA GLU A 70 15.31 -11.54 -7.57
C GLU A 70 15.46 -12.84 -6.78
N ILE A 71 16.71 -13.19 -6.44
CA ILE A 71 17.02 -14.19 -5.43
C ILE A 71 17.45 -13.45 -4.17
N PHE A 72 16.72 -13.64 -3.07
CA PHE A 72 17.05 -13.05 -1.78
C PHE A 72 17.93 -14.01 -0.96
N TYR A 73 19.14 -13.60 -0.61
CA TYR A 73 20.06 -14.40 0.20
C TYR A 73 19.74 -14.30 1.69
N ASN A 74 19.11 -13.21 2.13
CA ASN A 74 18.65 -13.04 3.51
C ASN A 74 17.51 -12.03 3.62
N LEU A 75 16.88 -11.98 4.80
CA LEU A 75 15.75 -11.09 5.07
C LEU A 75 16.13 -9.61 4.96
N ARG A 76 17.35 -9.23 5.38
CA ARG A 76 17.79 -7.84 5.34
C ARG A 76 17.92 -7.33 3.91
N GLU A 77 18.45 -8.14 3.02
CA GLU A 77 18.52 -7.85 1.60
C GLU A 77 17.13 -7.71 0.99
N ALA A 78 16.21 -8.65 1.28
CA ALA A 78 14.83 -8.55 0.83
C ALA A 78 14.17 -7.23 1.28
N GLN A 79 14.33 -6.84 2.54
CA GLN A 79 13.82 -5.56 3.06
C GLN A 79 14.37 -4.34 2.29
N ILE A 80 15.67 -4.35 1.98
CA ILE A 80 16.32 -3.26 1.25
C ILE A 80 15.78 -3.18 -0.19
N LEU A 81 15.72 -4.30 -0.90
CA LEU A 81 15.27 -4.35 -2.30
C LEU A 81 13.79 -4.00 -2.43
N ILE A 82 12.94 -4.50 -1.51
CA ILE A 82 11.51 -4.18 -1.46
C ILE A 82 11.31 -2.68 -1.22
N GLU A 83 12.07 -2.07 -0.29
CA GLU A 83 11.98 -0.63 -0.03
C GLU A 83 12.47 0.20 -1.24
N GLN A 84 13.53 -0.24 -1.92
CA GLN A 84 14.00 0.41 -3.15
C GLN A 84 12.93 0.34 -4.25
N TRP A 85 12.31 -0.82 -4.46
CA TRP A 85 11.22 -0.97 -5.42
C TRP A 85 10.03 -0.07 -5.05
N ARG A 86 9.60 -0.06 -3.78
CA ARG A 86 8.51 0.80 -3.30
C ARG A 86 8.79 2.28 -3.54
N ARG A 87 10.02 2.73 -3.29
CA ARG A 87 10.44 4.12 -3.55
C ARG A 87 10.43 4.42 -5.04
N HIS A 88 10.97 3.52 -5.87
CA HIS A 88 10.95 3.69 -7.32
C HIS A 88 9.51 3.78 -7.85
N TYR A 89 8.64 2.84 -7.48
CA TYR A 89 7.24 2.77 -7.90
C TYR A 89 6.47 4.07 -7.59
N ASN A 90 6.67 4.61 -6.38
CA ASN A 90 5.92 5.78 -5.91
C ASN A 90 6.52 7.12 -6.36
N LYS A 91 7.84 7.21 -6.55
CA LYS A 91 8.53 8.50 -6.75
C LYS A 91 9.11 8.72 -8.13
N LYS A 92 9.32 7.65 -8.91
CA LYS A 92 10.03 7.70 -10.19
C LYS A 92 9.27 7.05 -11.34
N ARG A 93 8.59 5.94 -11.09
CA ARG A 93 7.90 5.17 -12.13
C ARG A 93 6.85 6.01 -12.83
N PRO A 94 6.82 6.07 -14.17
CA PRO A 94 5.74 6.73 -14.89
C PRO A 94 4.45 5.89 -14.86
N HIS A 95 3.31 6.53 -14.57
CA HIS A 95 2.00 5.88 -14.64
C HIS A 95 1.14 6.58 -15.68
N SER A 96 0.68 5.83 -16.69
CA SER A 96 -0.15 6.37 -17.78
C SER A 96 -1.43 7.04 -17.28
N ALA A 97 -2.08 6.46 -16.26
CA ALA A 97 -3.25 7.03 -15.59
C ALA A 97 -2.99 8.40 -14.92
N LEU A 98 -1.72 8.74 -14.67
CA LEU A 98 -1.27 9.99 -14.06
C LEU A 98 -0.55 10.89 -15.08
N GLY A 99 -0.77 10.70 -16.39
CA GLY A 99 -0.09 11.48 -17.43
C GLY A 99 1.42 11.24 -17.44
N TYR A 100 1.84 9.99 -17.22
CA TYR A 100 3.23 9.56 -17.10
C TYR A 100 4.00 10.18 -15.92
N ARG A 101 3.28 10.69 -14.91
CA ARG A 101 3.86 11.14 -13.64
C ARG A 101 3.86 10.00 -12.61
N PRO A 102 4.80 10.02 -11.66
CA PRO A 102 4.75 9.12 -10.50
C PRO A 102 3.65 9.55 -9.51
N PRO A 103 3.17 8.65 -8.64
CA PRO A 103 2.11 8.95 -7.66
C PRO A 103 2.50 10.01 -6.63
N ALA A 104 3.76 10.03 -6.22
CA ALA A 104 4.32 10.95 -5.25
C ALA A 104 5.66 11.51 -5.79
N PRO A 105 5.63 12.40 -6.79
CA PRO A 105 6.84 12.97 -7.37
C PRO A 105 7.66 13.68 -6.30
N GLU A 106 8.97 13.46 -6.30
CA GLU A 106 9.88 14.28 -5.50
C GLU A 106 9.97 15.65 -6.16
N THR A 107 9.37 16.67 -5.54
CA THR A 107 9.56 18.06 -5.96
C THR A 107 10.82 18.59 -5.32
N ILE A 108 11.86 18.80 -6.13
CA ILE A 108 13.01 19.60 -5.70
C ILE A 108 12.52 21.04 -5.70
N ILE A 109 12.36 21.63 -4.51
CA ILE A 109 12.21 23.08 -4.39
C ILE A 109 13.62 23.64 -4.50
N PRO A 110 14.00 24.34 -5.58
CA PRO A 110 15.25 25.06 -5.59
C PRO A 110 15.21 26.10 -4.47
N MET A 111 16.16 26.02 -3.53
CA MET A 111 16.45 27.13 -2.61
C MET A 111 17.06 28.29 -3.39
#